data_AF-A0A099D0Y7-F1
#
_entry.id   AF-A0A099D0Y7-F1
#
_cell.length_a   1.000
_cell.length_b   1.000
_cell.length_c   1.000
_cell.angle_alpha   90.00
_cell.angle_beta   90.00
_cell.angle_gamma   90.00
#
_symmetry.space_group_name_H-M   'P 1'
#
loop_
_entity.id
_entity.type
_entity.pdbx_description
1 polymer ?
#
loop_
_entity_poly.entity_id
_entity_poly.type
_entity_poly.pdbx_seq_one_letter_code
_entity_poly.pdbx_strand_id
1 'polypeptide(L)'
;MSSPTAPDPQVTGAHGVGIATITDDGTVLDTWFPTVRLGEPEQVGSSRLTAAEATEALGESGVELLGRDDARGVEVVAVRTGIAKLADAPADTHDLYLRLHLLSHRLVRPHGQNLEGMFGLLSNTVWTNHGPCPVEGFEATRLRLRSRGEVTVYSIDKFPRMVDYVIPSGVRIGDADRVRLGAHLASGTTVMHEGFVNFNAGTLGASMVEGRISAGVVVGDGSDIGGGASIMGTLSGGGREVISVGERCLIGANGGCGISLGDDCVVEAGLYLTAGTKVVLEDGKLTKAAELSGADGLLFRRNSNTGAVEVMARTGGKVELNAALHAND
;
A
#
# COMPACT_ATOMS: atom_id res chain seq x y z
N MET A 1 4.48 19.57 15.60
CA MET A 1 5.47 19.65 14.51
C MET A 1 4.68 19.73 13.22
N SER A 2 4.90 20.73 12.38
CA SER A 2 4.22 20.83 11.08
C SER A 2 4.46 19.54 10.32
N SER A 3 3.41 18.92 9.77
CA SER A 3 3.61 17.85 8.79
C SER A 3 4.58 18.38 7.73
N PRO A 4 5.64 17.63 7.35
CA PRO A 4 6.42 18.00 6.19
C PRO A 4 5.44 18.19 5.02
N THR A 5 5.61 19.28 4.29
CA THR A 5 4.83 19.57 3.09
C THR A 5 4.97 18.37 2.15
N ALA A 6 3.85 17.85 1.65
CA ALA A 6 3.90 16.75 0.69
C ALA A 6 4.76 17.18 -0.53
N PRO A 7 5.62 16.30 -1.06
CA PRO A 7 6.44 16.64 -2.21
C PRO A 7 5.55 16.95 -3.43
N ASP A 8 5.92 17.97 -4.20
CA ASP A 8 5.27 18.23 -5.49
C ASP A 8 5.84 17.24 -6.51
N PRO A 9 5.04 16.30 -7.03
CA PRO A 9 5.52 15.25 -7.92
C PRO A 9 6.02 15.77 -9.27
N GLN A 10 5.64 17.00 -9.68
CA GLN A 10 6.05 17.59 -10.96
C GLN A 10 7.51 18.06 -10.98
N VAL A 11 8.08 18.32 -9.79
CA VAL A 11 9.44 18.87 -9.64
C VAL A 11 10.31 18.08 -8.68
N THR A 12 9.73 17.22 -7.85
CA THR A 12 10.48 16.43 -6.87
C THR A 12 10.99 15.15 -7.52
N GLY A 13 12.31 14.95 -7.48
CA GLY A 13 12.96 13.68 -7.79
C GLY A 13 13.19 12.80 -6.56
N ALA A 14 13.79 11.63 -6.77
CA ALA A 14 14.23 10.76 -5.70
C ALA A 14 15.46 9.94 -6.12
N HIS A 15 16.23 9.45 -5.16
CA HIS A 15 17.35 8.57 -5.44
C HIS A 15 17.66 7.64 -4.28
N GLY A 16 18.35 6.55 -4.61
CA GLY A 16 18.84 5.58 -3.64
C GLY A 16 19.93 4.70 -4.23
N VAL A 17 20.80 4.20 -3.36
CA VAL A 17 21.67 3.06 -3.68
C VAL A 17 21.04 1.83 -3.06
N GLY A 18 20.83 0.82 -3.87
CA GLY A 18 20.14 -0.41 -3.50
C GLY A 18 20.94 -1.66 -3.82
N ILE A 19 20.46 -2.77 -3.29
CA ILE A 19 20.99 -4.12 -3.49
C ILE A 19 19.91 -4.90 -4.24
N ALA A 20 20.20 -5.31 -5.47
CA ALA A 20 19.25 -5.96 -6.36
C ALA A 20 19.59 -7.43 -6.56
N THR A 21 18.56 -8.30 -6.53
CA THR A 21 18.69 -9.70 -6.95
C THR A 21 18.24 -9.84 -8.40
N ILE A 22 19.16 -10.31 -9.26
CA ILE A 22 18.95 -10.41 -10.71
C ILE A 22 19.20 -11.84 -11.17
N THR A 23 18.32 -12.40 -12.00
CA THR A 23 18.51 -13.72 -12.61
C THR A 23 19.56 -13.70 -13.73
N ASP A 24 19.99 -14.88 -14.18
CA ASP A 24 20.96 -15.02 -15.28
C ASP A 24 20.51 -14.40 -16.61
N ASP A 25 19.20 -14.28 -16.84
CA ASP A 25 18.63 -13.63 -18.03
C ASP A 25 18.42 -12.11 -17.87
N GLY A 26 18.83 -11.54 -16.73
CA GLY A 26 18.73 -10.11 -16.44
C GLY A 26 17.42 -9.67 -15.79
N THR A 27 16.49 -10.59 -15.50
CA THR A 27 15.24 -10.26 -14.80
C THR A 27 15.52 -9.83 -13.37
N VAL A 28 15.08 -8.62 -13.01
CA VAL A 28 15.16 -8.12 -11.63
C VAL A 28 14.03 -8.74 -10.81
N LEU A 29 14.39 -9.48 -9.76
CA LEU A 29 13.42 -10.07 -8.83
C LEU A 29 13.02 -9.06 -7.76
N ASP A 30 14.02 -8.36 -7.21
CA ASP A 30 13.83 -7.33 -6.21
C ASP A 30 14.96 -6.29 -6.19
N THR A 31 14.73 -5.20 -5.46
CA THR A 31 15.78 -4.25 -5.09
C THR A 31 15.47 -3.65 -3.73
N TRP A 32 16.38 -3.86 -2.78
CA TRP A 32 16.30 -3.26 -1.44
C TRP A 32 17.09 -1.97 -1.38
N PHE A 33 16.48 -0.88 -0.92
CA PHE A 33 17.12 0.41 -0.72
C PHE A 33 17.21 0.73 0.79
N PRO A 34 18.36 0.48 1.44
CA PRO A 34 18.53 0.74 2.87
C PRO A 34 18.32 2.22 3.24
N THR A 35 18.67 3.12 2.32
CA THR A 35 18.44 4.56 2.44
C THR A 35 17.85 5.10 1.14
N VAL A 36 16.74 5.84 1.27
CA VAL A 36 16.07 6.53 0.17
C VAL A 36 15.99 8.02 0.48
N ARG A 37 16.08 8.86 -0.55
CA ARG A 37 16.04 10.32 -0.41
C ARG A 37 15.16 10.94 -1.49
N LEU A 38 14.44 12.01 -1.11
CA LEU A 38 13.83 12.93 -2.06
C LEU A 38 14.85 13.99 -2.45
N GLY A 39 14.77 14.47 -3.69
CA GLY A 39 15.64 15.50 -4.24
C GLY A 39 16.19 15.13 -5.61
N GLU A 40 16.94 16.07 -6.19
CA GLU A 40 17.57 15.90 -7.49
C GLU A 40 18.58 14.72 -7.45
N PRO A 41 18.45 13.73 -8.35
CA PRO A 41 19.39 12.62 -8.40
C PRO A 41 20.69 13.02 -9.14
N GLU A 42 21.81 12.42 -8.77
CA GLU A 42 23.09 12.60 -9.50
C GLU A 42 23.01 12.10 -10.96
N GLN A 43 22.20 11.06 -11.18
CA GLN A 43 21.94 10.47 -12.49
C GLN A 43 20.47 10.02 -12.55
N VAL A 44 19.85 10.09 -13.71
CA VAL A 44 18.50 9.56 -13.93
C VAL A 44 18.59 8.14 -14.50
N GLY A 45 17.72 7.25 -14.03
CA GLY A 45 17.74 5.83 -14.36
C GLY A 45 18.59 5.01 -13.40
N SER A 46 18.83 3.76 -13.77
CA SER A 46 19.51 2.77 -12.93
C SER A 46 20.84 2.33 -13.54
N SER A 47 21.90 2.30 -12.74
CA SER A 47 23.19 1.73 -13.15
C SER A 47 23.79 0.85 -12.06
N ARG A 48 24.52 -0.20 -12.48
CA ARG A 48 25.29 -1.04 -11.56
C ARG A 48 26.49 -0.25 -11.03
N LEU A 49 26.78 -0.39 -9.75
CA LEU A 49 27.94 0.22 -9.11
C LEU A 49 29.17 -0.68 -9.20
N THR A 50 30.33 -0.05 -9.29
CA THR A 50 31.61 -0.72 -9.03
C THR A 50 31.74 -1.10 -7.56
N ALA A 51 32.69 -1.99 -7.24
CA ALA A 51 32.96 -2.36 -5.85
C ALA A 51 33.31 -1.15 -4.97
N ALA A 52 34.11 -0.21 -5.49
CA ALA A 52 34.50 0.99 -4.75
C ALA A 52 33.30 1.91 -4.45
N GLU A 53 32.44 2.16 -5.43
CA GLU A 53 31.21 2.96 -5.25
C GLU A 53 30.22 2.27 -4.31
N ALA A 54 30.12 0.94 -4.38
CA ALA A 54 29.30 0.15 -3.47
C ALA A 54 29.82 0.23 -2.02
N THR A 55 31.13 0.12 -1.80
CA THR A 55 31.75 0.30 -0.48
C THR A 55 31.47 1.69 0.09
N GLU A 56 31.60 2.74 -0.73
CA GLU A 56 31.34 4.12 -0.31
C GLU A 56 29.87 4.31 0.10
N ALA A 57 28.93 3.79 -0.69
CA ALA A 57 27.51 4.04 -0.49
C ALA A 57 26.84 3.12 0.55
N LEU A 58 27.27 1.85 0.64
CA LEU A 58 26.62 0.82 1.46
C LEU A 58 27.49 0.33 2.63
N GLY A 59 28.78 0.69 2.65
CA GLY A 59 29.75 0.18 3.62
C GLY A 59 30.10 -1.30 3.41
N GLU A 60 31.00 -1.81 4.25
CA GLU A 60 31.50 -3.19 4.17
C GLU A 60 30.37 -4.23 4.23
N SER A 61 29.43 -4.08 5.17
CA SER A 61 28.30 -5.01 5.32
C SER A 61 27.38 -5.05 4.10
N GLY A 62 27.26 -3.96 3.34
CA GLY A 62 26.50 -3.97 2.10
C GLY A 62 27.23 -4.71 0.98
N VAL A 63 28.56 -4.57 0.91
CA VAL A 63 29.40 -5.26 -0.08
C VAL A 63 29.47 -6.75 0.19
N GLU A 64 29.45 -7.19 1.45
CA GLU A 64 29.40 -8.61 1.83
C GLU A 64 28.16 -9.35 1.31
N LEU A 65 27.09 -8.63 0.97
CA LEU A 65 25.86 -9.20 0.40
C LEU A 65 25.96 -9.44 -1.11
N LEU A 66 26.96 -8.84 -1.78
CA LEU A 66 27.08 -8.88 -3.23
C LEU A 66 27.73 -10.18 -3.70
N GLY A 67 27.31 -10.64 -4.88
CA GLY A 67 27.89 -11.82 -5.52
C GLY A 67 26.86 -12.80 -6.03
N ARG A 68 27.37 -13.89 -6.61
CA ARG A 68 26.55 -14.93 -7.24
C ARG A 68 26.08 -15.94 -6.22
N ASP A 69 24.81 -16.35 -6.33
CA ASP A 69 24.27 -17.53 -5.66
C ASP A 69 23.89 -18.59 -6.70
N ASP A 70 24.79 -19.55 -6.92
CA ASP A 70 24.60 -20.64 -7.88
C ASP A 70 23.43 -21.57 -7.55
N ALA A 71 23.06 -21.71 -6.26
CA ALA A 71 21.91 -22.54 -5.92
C ALA A 71 20.61 -21.88 -6.38
N ARG A 72 20.51 -20.56 -6.27
CA ARG A 72 19.35 -19.79 -6.74
C ARG A 72 19.39 -19.47 -8.24
N GLY A 73 20.57 -19.40 -8.85
CA GLY A 73 20.74 -18.95 -10.24
C GLY A 73 20.55 -17.44 -10.35
N VAL A 74 21.08 -16.68 -9.39
CA VAL A 74 20.95 -15.21 -9.32
C VAL A 74 22.29 -14.56 -8.97
N GLU A 75 22.42 -13.30 -9.34
CA GLU A 75 23.49 -12.39 -8.94
C GLU A 75 22.89 -11.28 -8.06
N VAL A 76 23.52 -11.01 -6.91
CA VAL A 76 23.20 -9.88 -6.05
C VAL A 76 24.17 -8.74 -6.36
N VAL A 77 23.66 -7.59 -6.79
CA VAL A 77 24.48 -6.46 -7.25
C VAL A 77 24.07 -5.15 -6.57
N ALA A 78 25.01 -4.21 -6.43
CA ALA A 78 24.71 -2.85 -6.02
C ALA A 78 24.27 -2.01 -7.22
N VAL A 79 23.20 -1.24 -7.06
CA VAL A 79 22.64 -0.36 -8.09
C VAL A 79 22.40 1.03 -7.54
N ARG A 80 22.64 2.07 -8.35
CA ARG A 80 22.21 3.44 -8.08
C ARG A 80 21.04 3.76 -8.99
N THR A 81 19.92 4.15 -8.40
CA THR A 81 18.69 4.50 -9.11
C THR A 81 18.32 5.94 -8.79
N GLY A 82 18.04 6.71 -9.83
CA GLY A 82 17.55 8.08 -9.72
C GLY A 82 16.28 8.31 -10.55
N ILE A 83 15.30 8.94 -9.91
CA ILE A 83 14.03 9.37 -10.47
C ILE A 83 14.09 10.89 -10.63
N ALA A 84 13.96 11.40 -11.85
CA ALA A 84 13.95 12.84 -12.10
C ALA A 84 12.71 13.51 -11.50
N LYS A 85 11.53 12.93 -11.75
CA LYS A 85 10.23 13.44 -11.29
C LYS A 85 9.34 12.30 -10.84
N LEU A 86 8.72 12.45 -9.68
CA LEU A 86 7.75 11.47 -9.17
C LEU A 86 6.48 11.41 -10.03
N ALA A 87 6.16 12.44 -10.82
CA ALA A 87 5.03 12.44 -11.75
C ALA A 87 5.24 11.53 -12.97
N ASP A 88 6.49 11.24 -13.34
CA ASP A 88 6.80 10.36 -14.47
C ASP A 88 6.53 8.90 -14.07
N ALA A 89 6.05 8.09 -15.01
CA ALA A 89 5.86 6.66 -14.80
C ALA A 89 7.21 5.98 -14.50
N PRO A 90 7.23 4.90 -13.69
CA PRO A 90 8.46 4.16 -13.41
C PRO A 90 9.11 3.67 -14.70
N ALA A 91 10.41 3.95 -14.87
CA ALA A 91 11.14 3.62 -16.08
C ALA A 91 11.57 2.14 -16.16
N ASP A 92 11.88 1.56 -15.00
CA ASP A 92 12.35 0.18 -14.86
C ASP A 92 11.95 -0.43 -13.50
N THR A 93 12.34 -1.68 -13.26
CA THR A 93 12.00 -2.40 -12.02
C THR A 93 12.67 -1.77 -10.78
N HIS A 94 13.89 -1.25 -10.88
CA HIS A 94 14.59 -0.63 -9.75
C HIS A 94 13.92 0.70 -9.35
N ASP A 95 13.53 1.51 -10.34
CA ASP A 95 12.73 2.73 -10.17
C ASP A 95 11.45 2.41 -9.40
N LEU A 96 10.71 1.39 -9.84
CA LEU A 96 9.49 0.98 -9.16
C LEU A 96 9.74 0.55 -7.70
N TYR A 97 10.76 -0.26 -7.43
CA TYR A 97 11.11 -0.64 -6.06
C TYR A 97 11.47 0.59 -5.21
N LEU A 98 12.20 1.57 -5.76
CA LEU A 98 12.52 2.83 -5.09
C LEU A 98 11.22 3.58 -4.72
N ARG A 99 10.25 3.67 -5.63
CA ARG A 99 8.94 4.29 -5.36
C ARG A 99 8.17 3.59 -4.24
N LEU A 100 8.17 2.27 -4.22
CA LEU A 100 7.52 1.51 -3.15
C LEU A 100 8.21 1.74 -1.80
N HIS A 101 9.55 1.88 -1.77
CA HIS A 101 10.27 2.28 -0.57
C HIS A 101 9.89 3.70 -0.13
N LEU A 102 9.76 4.68 -1.05
CA LEU A 102 9.36 6.05 -0.70
C LEU A 102 8.00 6.09 0.04
N LEU A 103 7.05 5.25 -0.34
CA LEU A 103 5.77 5.09 0.36
C LEU A 103 5.96 4.51 1.76
N SER A 104 6.66 3.38 1.86
CA SER A 104 6.82 2.67 3.14
C SER A 104 7.75 3.37 4.13
N HIS A 105 8.69 4.18 3.64
CA HIS A 105 9.48 5.13 4.45
C HIS A 105 8.70 6.38 4.85
N ARG A 106 7.48 6.58 4.34
CA ARG A 106 6.63 7.75 4.56
C ARG A 106 7.21 9.07 4.03
N LEU A 107 8.09 8.99 3.04
CA LEU A 107 8.60 10.18 2.34
C LEU A 107 7.56 10.71 1.34
N VAL A 108 6.75 9.81 0.79
CA VAL A 108 5.66 10.11 -0.13
C VAL A 108 4.38 9.49 0.43
N ARG A 109 3.28 10.23 0.43
CA ARG A 109 1.95 9.71 0.79
C ARG A 109 1.36 8.92 -0.38
N PRO A 110 0.38 8.02 -0.16
CA PRO A 110 -0.39 7.44 -1.26
C PRO A 110 -0.87 8.50 -2.26
N HIS A 111 -0.79 8.20 -3.56
CA HIS A 111 -1.06 9.10 -4.68
C HIS A 111 -0.10 10.29 -4.86
N GLY A 112 0.95 10.39 -4.04
CA GLY A 112 1.98 11.43 -4.17
C GLY A 112 3.06 11.15 -5.22
N GLN A 113 2.91 10.08 -6.01
CA GLN A 113 3.80 9.70 -7.10
C GLN A 113 3.06 8.82 -8.11
N ASN A 114 3.59 8.76 -9.33
CA ASN A 114 3.07 7.92 -10.40
C ASN A 114 3.58 6.47 -10.26
N LEU A 115 2.66 5.51 -10.40
CA LEU A 115 2.90 4.06 -10.41
C LEU A 115 2.24 3.38 -11.62
N GLU A 116 1.88 4.15 -12.65
CA GLU A 116 1.29 3.64 -13.89
C GLU A 116 2.22 2.62 -14.56
N GLY A 117 1.66 1.53 -15.09
CA GLY A 117 2.44 0.47 -15.74
C GLY A 117 3.20 -0.48 -14.80
N MET A 118 3.18 -0.26 -13.48
CA MET A 118 4.00 -1.02 -12.52
C MET A 118 3.88 -2.55 -12.62
N PHE A 119 2.70 -3.10 -12.94
CA PHE A 119 2.49 -4.55 -13.00
C PHE A 119 3.28 -5.21 -14.13
N GLY A 120 3.61 -4.45 -15.19
CA GLY A 120 4.46 -4.90 -16.29
C GLY A 120 5.95 -4.89 -15.96
N LEU A 121 6.37 -4.19 -14.90
CA LEU A 121 7.77 -4.07 -14.47
C LEU A 121 8.16 -5.06 -13.37
N LEU A 122 7.19 -5.52 -12.57
CA LEU A 122 7.46 -6.48 -11.51
C LEU A 122 7.49 -7.91 -12.04
N SER A 123 8.47 -8.68 -11.58
CA SER A 123 8.57 -10.12 -11.81
C SER A 123 7.72 -10.87 -10.79
N ASN A 124 7.04 -11.94 -11.20
CA ASN A 124 6.44 -12.85 -10.21
C ASN A 124 7.59 -13.65 -9.57
N THR A 125 7.68 -13.63 -8.25
CA THR A 125 8.87 -14.11 -7.52
C THR A 125 8.46 -15.13 -6.47
N VAL A 126 9.29 -16.16 -6.28
CA VAL A 126 9.15 -17.09 -5.15
C VAL A 126 9.95 -16.53 -3.98
N TRP A 127 9.26 -16.03 -2.96
CA TRP A 127 9.85 -15.44 -1.77
C TRP A 127 10.16 -16.53 -0.73
N THR A 128 11.45 -16.75 -0.45
CA THR A 128 11.89 -17.87 0.39
C THR A 128 12.74 -17.42 1.56
N ASN A 129 12.97 -18.33 2.51
CA ASN A 129 13.97 -18.14 3.57
C ASN A 129 15.43 -18.06 3.06
N HIS A 130 15.69 -18.31 1.77
CA HIS A 130 16.98 -18.12 1.10
C HIS A 130 16.99 -16.88 0.19
N GLY A 131 15.97 -16.01 0.28
CA GLY A 131 15.80 -14.84 -0.58
C GLY A 131 14.91 -15.08 -1.80
N PRO A 132 14.77 -14.07 -2.69
CA PRO A 132 13.94 -14.18 -3.88
C PRO A 132 14.54 -15.15 -4.88
N CYS A 133 13.68 -15.93 -5.52
CA CYS A 133 14.03 -16.91 -6.55
C CYS A 133 13.10 -16.77 -7.77
N PRO A 134 13.59 -17.08 -8.98
CA PRO A 134 12.73 -17.15 -10.16
C PRO A 134 11.68 -18.25 -9.99
N VAL A 135 10.48 -18.02 -10.54
CA VAL A 135 9.40 -19.03 -10.60
C VAL A 135 9.77 -20.16 -11.55
N GLU A 136 10.35 -19.83 -12.71
CA GLU A 136 10.79 -20.82 -13.67
C GLU A 136 11.96 -21.64 -13.11
N GLY A 137 11.86 -22.97 -13.23
CA GLY A 137 12.89 -23.89 -12.72
C GLY A 137 12.96 -24.00 -11.20
N PHE A 138 12.01 -23.43 -10.44
CA PHE A 138 12.11 -23.35 -8.98
C PHE A 138 12.26 -24.71 -8.29
N GLU A 139 11.67 -25.79 -8.77
CA GLU A 139 11.83 -27.11 -8.13
C GLU A 139 13.27 -27.65 -8.22
N ALA A 140 14.01 -27.34 -9.30
CA ALA A 140 15.44 -27.63 -9.37
C ALA A 140 16.23 -26.73 -8.42
N THR A 141 15.86 -25.44 -8.32
CA THR A 141 16.41 -24.50 -7.33
C THR A 141 16.19 -24.99 -5.90
N ARG A 142 14.98 -25.46 -5.57
CA ARG A 142 14.62 -26.03 -4.28
C ARG A 142 15.50 -27.24 -3.95
N LEU A 143 15.74 -28.13 -4.91
CA LEU A 143 16.62 -29.29 -4.72
C LEU A 143 18.05 -28.85 -4.37
N ARG A 144 18.60 -27.84 -5.08
CA ARG A 144 19.93 -27.29 -4.78
C ARG A 144 19.96 -26.63 -3.39
N LEU A 145 18.93 -25.85 -3.04
CA LEU A 145 18.84 -25.16 -1.75
C LEU A 145 18.65 -26.12 -0.56
N ARG A 146 18.06 -27.31 -0.77
CA ARG A 146 17.92 -28.33 0.29
C ARG A 146 19.26 -28.79 0.87
N SER A 147 20.37 -28.67 0.13
CA SER A 147 21.70 -28.95 0.69
C SER A 147 22.13 -27.94 1.76
N ARG A 148 21.47 -26.76 1.83
CA ARG A 148 21.70 -25.69 2.80
C ARG A 148 20.71 -25.72 3.97
N GLY A 149 19.74 -26.64 3.97
CA GLY A 149 18.74 -26.79 5.04
C GLY A 149 17.29 -26.82 4.53
N GLU A 150 16.34 -26.50 5.41
CA GLU A 150 14.93 -26.38 5.04
C GLU A 150 14.71 -25.23 4.05
N VAL A 151 13.78 -25.44 3.11
CA VAL A 151 13.36 -24.44 2.12
C VAL A 151 11.89 -24.14 2.36
N THR A 152 11.63 -22.94 2.88
CA THR A 152 10.29 -22.43 3.15
C THR A 152 9.97 -21.36 2.10
N VAL A 153 8.81 -21.50 1.47
CA VAL A 153 8.25 -20.48 0.58
C VAL A 153 7.22 -19.70 1.41
N TYR A 154 7.45 -18.39 1.56
CA TYR A 154 6.54 -17.50 2.27
C TYR A 154 5.41 -17.04 1.35
N SER A 155 5.75 -16.68 0.11
CA SER A 155 4.78 -16.17 -0.88
C SER A 155 5.28 -16.42 -2.31
N ILE A 156 4.34 -16.43 -3.25
CA ILE A 156 4.63 -16.39 -4.69
C ILE A 156 3.82 -15.22 -5.25
N ASP A 157 4.46 -14.07 -5.38
CA ASP A 157 3.80 -12.81 -5.75
C ASP A 157 4.81 -11.82 -6.36
N LYS A 158 4.30 -10.79 -7.03
CA LYS A 158 5.05 -9.64 -7.54
C LYS A 158 5.45 -8.66 -6.44
N PHE A 159 4.71 -8.61 -5.33
CA PHE A 159 4.97 -7.72 -4.21
C PHE A 159 5.52 -8.50 -3.02
N PRO A 160 6.66 -8.11 -2.45
CA PRO A 160 7.10 -8.65 -1.18
C PRO A 160 6.37 -8.04 0.02
N ARG A 161 6.65 -8.59 1.20
CA ARG A 161 6.27 -8.02 2.50
C ARG A 161 7.07 -6.75 2.78
N MET A 162 6.41 -5.72 3.32
CA MET A 162 7.04 -4.43 3.61
C MET A 162 8.20 -4.56 4.62
N VAL A 163 7.99 -5.34 5.68
CA VAL A 163 8.92 -5.40 6.83
C VAL A 163 10.26 -6.06 6.49
N ASP A 164 10.32 -6.78 5.37
CA ASP A 164 11.56 -7.40 4.89
C ASP A 164 12.49 -6.34 4.25
N TYR A 165 11.99 -5.11 4.03
CA TYR A 165 12.70 -4.00 3.42
C TYR A 165 12.81 -2.78 4.37
N VAL A 166 11.70 -2.44 5.04
CA VAL A 166 11.62 -1.29 5.95
C VAL A 166 10.60 -1.51 7.07
N ILE A 167 10.97 -1.10 8.28
CA ILE A 167 10.07 -1.05 9.45
C ILE A 167 9.90 0.42 9.84
N PRO A 168 8.77 1.08 9.47
CA PRO A 168 8.54 2.47 9.84
C PRO A 168 8.39 2.61 11.36
N SER A 169 8.96 3.68 11.92
CA SER A 169 8.89 3.94 13.36
C SER A 169 7.46 4.25 13.83
N GLY A 170 7.16 3.84 15.07
CA GLY A 170 5.88 4.11 15.73
C GLY A 170 4.71 3.24 15.25
N VAL A 171 4.99 2.12 14.57
CA VAL A 171 3.97 1.21 14.01
C VAL A 171 4.06 -0.16 14.67
N ARG A 172 2.93 -0.85 14.80
CA ARG A 172 2.87 -2.28 15.14
C ARG A 172 2.18 -3.06 14.03
N ILE A 173 2.67 -4.26 13.74
CA ILE A 173 2.11 -5.17 12.75
C ILE A 173 2.05 -6.56 13.41
N GLY A 174 0.85 -7.09 13.63
CA GLY A 174 0.63 -8.38 14.29
C GLY A 174 1.02 -9.56 13.39
N ASP A 175 0.60 -9.53 12.13
CA ASP A 175 1.04 -10.45 11.09
C ASP A 175 1.59 -9.64 9.90
N ALA A 176 2.89 -9.73 9.68
CA ALA A 176 3.58 -8.95 8.67
C ALA A 176 3.45 -9.51 7.24
N ASP A 177 2.90 -10.72 7.09
CA ASP A 177 2.58 -11.29 5.77
C ASP A 177 1.50 -10.46 5.05
N ARG A 178 0.74 -9.64 5.80
CA ARG A 178 -0.44 -8.90 5.32
C ARG A 178 -0.18 -7.44 4.99
N VAL A 179 1.08 -7.00 5.00
CA VAL A 179 1.46 -5.63 4.66
C VAL A 179 2.47 -5.67 3.51
N ARG A 180 2.02 -5.28 2.32
CA ARG A 180 2.87 -5.26 1.12
C ARG A 180 3.84 -4.09 1.15
N LEU A 181 5.04 -4.27 0.57
CA LEU A 181 5.92 -3.16 0.26
C LEU A 181 5.17 -2.13 -0.60
N GLY A 182 5.31 -0.85 -0.25
CA GLY A 182 4.50 0.24 -0.79
C GLY A 182 3.29 0.62 0.05
N ALA A 183 2.98 -0.11 1.13
CA ALA A 183 2.03 0.35 2.13
C ALA A 183 2.61 1.54 2.91
N HIS A 184 1.77 2.53 3.24
CA HIS A 184 2.13 3.71 4.03
C HIS A 184 1.44 3.65 5.40
N LEU A 185 2.20 3.41 6.48
CA LEU A 185 1.66 3.29 7.83
C LEU A 185 2.14 4.44 8.71
N ALA A 186 1.29 5.45 8.93
CA ALA A 186 1.62 6.58 9.78
C ALA A 186 1.88 6.18 11.25
N SER A 187 2.66 7.00 11.96
CA SER A 187 2.99 6.75 13.36
C SER A 187 1.71 6.65 14.21
N GLY A 188 1.66 5.67 15.11
CA GLY A 188 0.47 5.33 15.90
C GLY A 188 -0.41 4.26 15.26
N THR A 189 -0.16 3.88 14.00
CA THR A 189 -0.90 2.79 13.35
C THR A 189 -0.58 1.44 13.98
N THR A 190 -1.62 0.65 14.22
CA THR A 190 -1.51 -0.78 14.54
C THR A 190 -2.27 -1.58 13.50
N VAL A 191 -1.56 -2.43 12.76
CA VAL A 191 -2.18 -3.46 11.92
C VAL A 191 -2.27 -4.74 12.73
N MET A 192 -3.47 -5.18 13.09
CA MET A 192 -3.69 -6.45 13.78
C MET A 192 -3.65 -7.62 12.79
N HIS A 193 -3.66 -8.86 13.30
CA HIS A 193 -3.49 -10.08 12.50
C HIS A 193 -4.47 -10.23 11.32
N GLU A 194 -5.71 -9.74 11.44
CA GLU A 194 -6.69 -9.78 10.34
C GLU A 194 -6.57 -8.57 9.41
N GLY A 195 -5.84 -7.53 9.85
CA GLY A 195 -5.56 -6.32 9.10
C GLY A 195 -4.76 -6.63 7.83
N PHE A 196 -5.06 -5.92 6.75
CA PHE A 196 -4.30 -6.00 5.50
C PHE A 196 -4.15 -4.61 4.90
N VAL A 197 -2.95 -4.29 4.42
CA VAL A 197 -2.68 -3.01 3.75
C VAL A 197 -1.91 -3.28 2.46
N ASN A 198 -2.50 -2.84 1.35
CA ASN A 198 -1.90 -2.99 0.03
C ASN A 198 -0.88 -1.88 -0.28
N PHE A 199 -0.24 -1.93 -1.44
CA PHE A 199 0.63 -0.85 -1.92
C PHE A 199 -0.18 0.42 -2.25
N ASN A 200 0.49 1.58 -2.22
CA ASN A 200 -0.10 2.90 -2.48
C ASN A 200 -1.39 3.12 -1.67
N ALA A 201 -1.39 2.64 -0.43
CA ALA A 201 -2.53 2.63 0.46
C ALA A 201 -2.05 2.66 1.92
N GLY A 202 -2.97 2.94 2.84
CA GLY A 202 -2.72 2.86 4.27
C GLY A 202 -3.27 4.05 5.04
N THR A 203 -2.54 4.48 6.05
CA THR A 203 -3.01 5.42 7.07
C THR A 203 -2.22 6.72 7.04
N LEU A 204 -2.91 7.84 7.30
CA LEU A 204 -2.31 9.18 7.41
C LEU A 204 -2.10 9.63 8.85
N GLY A 205 -2.61 8.87 9.82
CA GLY A 205 -2.45 9.12 11.25
C GLY A 205 -2.47 7.85 12.09
N ALA A 206 -2.80 7.98 13.37
CA ALA A 206 -2.99 6.84 14.25
C ALA A 206 -4.30 6.13 13.91
N SER A 207 -4.24 4.82 13.70
CA SER A 207 -5.39 4.01 13.30
C SER A 207 -5.26 2.59 13.83
N MET A 208 -6.38 1.98 14.23
CA MET A 208 -6.48 0.53 14.40
C MET A 208 -6.93 -0.12 13.09
N VAL A 209 -6.11 -1.02 12.53
CA VAL A 209 -6.39 -1.70 11.25
C VAL A 209 -6.51 -3.20 11.49
N GLU A 210 -7.75 -3.68 11.56
CA GLU A 210 -8.11 -5.09 11.73
C GLU A 210 -8.89 -5.63 10.52
N GLY A 211 -9.16 -4.78 9.53
CA GLY A 211 -9.75 -5.13 8.24
C GLY A 211 -8.82 -4.85 7.06
N ARG A 212 -9.37 -4.89 5.85
CA ARG A 212 -8.61 -4.82 4.59
C ARG A 212 -8.67 -3.43 3.96
N ILE A 213 -7.51 -2.80 3.80
CA ILE A 213 -7.30 -1.55 3.07
C ILE A 213 -6.78 -1.89 1.66
N SER A 214 -7.64 -1.72 0.66
CA SER A 214 -7.30 -2.00 -0.74
C SER A 214 -6.28 -1.01 -1.32
N ALA A 215 -5.67 -1.35 -2.45
CA ALA A 215 -4.72 -0.46 -3.14
C ALA A 215 -5.38 0.88 -3.49
N GLY A 216 -4.65 1.98 -3.29
CA GLY A 216 -5.15 3.34 -3.44
C GLY A 216 -5.95 3.88 -2.25
N VAL A 217 -6.46 3.03 -1.36
CA VAL A 217 -7.31 3.48 -0.25
C VAL A 217 -6.47 4.17 0.82
N VAL A 218 -6.95 5.33 1.27
CA VAL A 218 -6.34 6.12 2.34
C VAL A 218 -7.32 6.22 3.51
N VAL A 219 -6.79 6.05 4.72
CA VAL A 219 -7.52 6.15 6.00
C VAL A 219 -6.96 7.32 6.81
N GLY A 220 -7.83 8.24 7.21
CA GLY A 220 -7.50 9.42 8.01
C GLY A 220 -7.14 9.12 9.46
N ASP A 221 -6.72 10.16 10.17
CA ASP A 221 -6.30 10.07 11.57
C ASP A 221 -7.45 9.68 12.50
N GLY A 222 -7.17 8.83 13.48
CA GLY A 222 -8.14 8.34 14.47
C GLY A 222 -9.22 7.41 13.92
N SER A 223 -9.13 6.97 12.65
CA SER A 223 -10.09 6.06 12.05
C SER A 223 -9.74 4.59 12.31
N ASP A 224 -10.74 3.82 12.72
CA ASP A 224 -10.61 2.40 13.06
C ASP A 224 -11.34 1.50 12.07
N ILE A 225 -10.62 0.49 11.58
CA ILE A 225 -11.10 -0.50 10.62
C ILE A 225 -11.24 -1.83 11.35
N GLY A 226 -12.46 -2.16 11.78
CA GLY A 226 -12.75 -3.32 12.63
C GLY A 226 -12.44 -4.67 11.98
N GLY A 227 -12.35 -5.70 12.83
CA GLY A 227 -11.92 -7.05 12.43
C GLY A 227 -12.66 -7.60 11.21
N GLY A 228 -11.93 -7.96 10.17
CA GLY A 228 -12.49 -8.54 8.94
C GLY A 228 -13.24 -7.56 8.03
N ALA A 229 -13.30 -6.27 8.39
CA ALA A 229 -13.94 -5.26 7.57
C ALA A 229 -13.31 -5.12 6.18
N SER A 230 -14.07 -4.62 5.21
CA SER A 230 -13.66 -4.49 3.82
C SER A 230 -13.74 -3.05 3.33
N ILE A 231 -12.61 -2.47 2.89
CA ILE A 231 -12.63 -1.20 2.17
C ILE A 231 -12.35 -1.49 0.70
N MET A 232 -13.36 -1.27 -0.13
CA MET A 232 -13.37 -1.66 -1.53
C MET A 232 -12.32 -0.90 -2.35
N GLY A 233 -11.44 -1.60 -3.05
CA GLY A 233 -10.58 -0.97 -4.08
C GLY A 233 -11.31 -0.85 -5.41
N THR A 234 -10.72 -0.11 -6.34
CA THR A 234 -11.19 0.02 -7.74
C THR A 234 -11.41 -1.34 -8.42
N LEU A 235 -10.62 -2.35 -8.07
CA LEU A 235 -10.70 -3.71 -8.64
C LEU A 235 -11.85 -4.57 -8.09
N SER A 236 -12.57 -4.11 -7.07
CA SER A 236 -13.61 -4.89 -6.38
C SER A 236 -15.04 -4.67 -6.91
N GLY A 237 -15.17 -4.12 -8.13
CA GLY A 237 -16.42 -4.18 -8.91
C GLY A 237 -17.41 -3.01 -8.75
N GLY A 238 -17.01 -1.89 -8.14
CA GLY A 238 -17.94 -0.79 -7.84
C GLY A 238 -17.69 0.56 -8.53
N GLY A 239 -16.63 0.72 -9.34
CA GLY A 239 -16.38 1.99 -10.04
C GLY A 239 -14.91 2.21 -10.42
N ARG A 240 -14.63 3.35 -11.06
CA ARG A 240 -13.27 3.83 -11.37
C ARG A 240 -12.66 4.69 -10.26
N GLU A 241 -13.45 5.12 -9.29
CA GLU A 241 -13.02 6.03 -8.23
C GLU A 241 -12.30 5.27 -7.11
N VAL A 242 -11.20 5.85 -6.65
CA VAL A 242 -10.48 5.38 -5.48
C VAL A 242 -11.17 5.94 -4.25
N ILE A 243 -11.61 5.07 -3.34
CA ILE A 243 -12.31 5.50 -2.13
C ILE A 243 -11.33 5.85 -1.01
N SER A 244 -11.75 6.76 -0.13
CA SER A 244 -11.04 7.16 1.07
C SER A 244 -11.94 7.07 2.31
N VAL A 245 -11.33 6.93 3.48
CA VAL A 245 -11.98 7.07 4.78
C VAL A 245 -11.38 8.27 5.46
N GLY A 246 -12.20 9.25 5.85
CA GLY A 246 -11.77 10.45 6.57
C GLY A 246 -11.24 10.16 7.97
N GLU A 247 -11.25 11.18 8.82
CA GLU A 247 -10.79 11.12 10.20
C GLU A 247 -11.88 10.59 11.15
N ARG A 248 -11.47 9.99 12.27
CA ARG A 248 -12.36 9.57 13.38
C ARG A 248 -13.55 8.68 12.95
N CYS A 249 -13.37 7.93 11.88
CA CYS A 249 -14.36 6.98 11.38
C CYS A 249 -14.27 5.63 12.09
N LEU A 250 -15.37 4.88 12.07
CA LEU A 250 -15.39 3.49 12.51
C LEU A 250 -16.09 2.62 11.47
N ILE A 251 -15.37 1.68 10.87
CA ILE A 251 -15.98 0.60 10.10
C ILE A 251 -16.05 -0.62 11.00
N GLY A 252 -17.26 -0.99 11.43
CA GLY A 252 -17.47 -2.11 12.35
C GLY A 252 -16.96 -3.45 11.80
N ALA A 253 -16.69 -4.38 12.70
CA ALA A 253 -16.20 -5.72 12.36
C ALA A 253 -17.11 -6.42 11.33
N ASN A 254 -16.49 -7.09 10.35
CA ASN A 254 -17.15 -7.72 9.20
C ASN A 254 -18.07 -6.78 8.39
N GLY A 255 -17.99 -5.47 8.60
CA GLY A 255 -18.64 -4.47 7.77
C GLY A 255 -17.87 -4.26 6.46
N GLY A 256 -18.35 -3.34 5.65
CA GLY A 256 -17.63 -2.92 4.47
C GLY A 256 -18.11 -1.60 3.90
N CYS A 257 -17.19 -0.89 3.26
CA CYS A 257 -17.48 0.35 2.58
C CYS A 257 -17.00 0.30 1.13
N GLY A 258 -17.91 0.63 0.23
CA GLY A 258 -17.70 0.77 -1.21
C GLY A 258 -17.96 2.19 -1.73
N ILE A 259 -17.98 3.18 -0.84
CA ILE A 259 -18.02 4.62 -1.12
C ILE A 259 -16.92 5.30 -0.28
N SER A 260 -16.60 6.56 -0.58
CA SER A 260 -15.78 7.33 0.35
C SER A 260 -16.60 7.70 1.58
N LEU A 261 -15.95 7.74 2.74
CA LEU A 261 -16.50 8.31 3.95
C LEU A 261 -15.76 9.61 4.22
N GLY A 262 -16.50 10.67 4.57
CA GLY A 262 -15.91 11.87 5.13
C GLY A 262 -15.42 11.61 6.56
N ASP A 263 -15.35 12.65 7.36
CA ASP A 263 -14.97 12.57 8.76
C ASP A 263 -16.12 12.04 9.62
N ASP A 264 -15.77 11.50 10.80
CA ASP A 264 -16.70 11.14 11.86
C ASP A 264 -17.83 10.19 11.39
N CYS A 265 -17.58 9.33 10.41
CA CYS A 265 -18.57 8.36 9.92
C CYS A 265 -18.51 7.01 10.65
N VAL A 266 -19.63 6.30 10.70
CA VAL A 266 -19.73 4.95 11.27
C VAL A 266 -20.49 4.03 10.32
N VAL A 267 -19.91 2.86 10.06
CA VAL A 267 -20.59 1.74 9.41
C VAL A 267 -20.78 0.64 10.45
N GLU A 268 -22.02 0.24 10.69
CA GLU A 268 -22.34 -0.85 11.62
C GLU A 268 -21.57 -2.14 11.30
N ALA A 269 -21.23 -2.91 12.34
CA ALA A 269 -20.69 -4.26 12.17
C ALA A 269 -21.59 -5.15 11.30
N GLY A 270 -21.00 -5.91 10.39
CA GLY A 270 -21.71 -6.78 9.46
C GLY A 270 -22.48 -6.07 8.34
N LEU A 271 -22.51 -4.74 8.30
CA LEU A 271 -23.10 -3.99 7.20
C LEU A 271 -22.08 -3.75 6.09
N TYR A 272 -22.34 -4.27 4.89
CA TYR A 272 -21.60 -3.89 3.69
C TYR A 272 -22.37 -2.82 2.90
N LEU A 273 -21.80 -1.62 2.80
CA LEU A 273 -22.31 -0.53 1.98
C LEU A 273 -21.66 -0.56 0.60
N THR A 274 -22.41 -0.96 -0.42
CA THR A 274 -21.98 -0.77 -1.82
C THR A 274 -22.47 0.58 -2.33
N ALA A 275 -21.82 1.15 -3.34
CA ALA A 275 -22.27 2.40 -3.99
C ALA A 275 -23.75 2.35 -4.44
N GLY A 276 -24.22 1.19 -4.88
CA GLY A 276 -25.61 0.96 -5.30
C GLY A 276 -26.60 0.61 -4.19
N THR A 277 -26.14 0.47 -2.93
CA THR A 277 -27.02 0.18 -1.80
C THR A 277 -28.01 1.31 -1.63
N LYS A 278 -29.30 0.98 -1.61
CA LYS A 278 -30.35 1.96 -1.29
C LYS A 278 -30.41 2.13 0.22
N VAL A 279 -30.25 3.36 0.68
CA VAL A 279 -30.31 3.73 2.10
C VAL A 279 -31.52 4.62 2.35
N VAL A 280 -32.17 4.39 3.48
CA VAL A 280 -33.31 5.18 3.97
C VAL A 280 -32.76 6.35 4.78
N LEU A 281 -33.11 7.57 4.38
CA LEU A 281 -32.85 8.80 5.11
C LEU A 281 -33.81 8.92 6.31
N GLU A 282 -33.48 9.81 7.26
CA GLU A 282 -34.33 10.08 8.43
C GLU A 282 -35.75 10.55 8.07
N ASP A 283 -35.93 11.21 6.91
CA ASP A 283 -37.24 11.62 6.39
C ASP A 283 -38.00 10.52 5.63
N GLY A 284 -37.45 9.30 5.61
CA GLY A 284 -38.02 8.12 4.97
C GLY A 284 -37.73 8.00 3.46
N LYS A 285 -37.06 8.97 2.85
CA LYS A 285 -36.68 8.89 1.44
C LYS A 285 -35.58 7.88 1.21
N LEU A 286 -35.56 7.31 0.01
CA LEU A 286 -34.51 6.42 -0.46
C LEU A 286 -33.52 7.18 -1.34
N THR A 287 -32.23 7.00 -1.06
CA THR A 287 -31.12 7.46 -1.90
C THR A 287 -30.13 6.31 -2.10
N LYS A 288 -29.25 6.41 -3.11
CA LYS A 288 -28.12 5.48 -3.24
C LYS A 288 -26.98 5.93 -2.32
N ALA A 289 -26.29 4.99 -1.71
CA ALA A 289 -25.12 5.28 -0.87
C ALA A 289 -24.06 6.13 -1.61
N ALA A 290 -23.91 5.97 -2.93
CA ALA A 290 -23.03 6.82 -3.74
C ALA A 290 -23.31 8.32 -3.63
N GLU A 291 -24.56 8.74 -3.41
CA GLU A 291 -24.95 10.16 -3.26
C GLU A 291 -24.48 10.76 -1.92
N LEU A 292 -24.03 9.91 -0.99
CA LEU A 292 -23.50 10.24 0.33
C LEU A 292 -21.97 10.07 0.41
N SER A 293 -21.31 9.75 -0.71
CA SER A 293 -19.87 9.54 -0.75
C SER A 293 -19.13 10.80 -0.33
N GLY A 294 -18.25 10.68 0.67
CA GLY A 294 -17.45 11.77 1.22
C GLY A 294 -18.18 12.71 2.20
N ALA A 295 -19.45 12.43 2.53
CA ALA A 295 -20.15 13.19 3.55
C ALA A 295 -19.66 12.85 4.96
N ASP A 296 -19.69 13.84 5.85
CA ASP A 296 -19.22 13.73 7.23
C ASP A 296 -20.35 13.33 8.19
N GLY A 297 -19.98 12.78 9.35
CA GLY A 297 -20.87 12.63 10.50
C GLY A 297 -22.03 11.64 10.29
N LEU A 298 -21.91 10.69 9.35
CA LEU A 298 -22.97 9.74 9.03
C LEU A 298 -22.87 8.44 9.83
N LEU A 299 -24.01 7.90 10.28
CA LEU A 299 -24.14 6.55 10.82
C LEU A 299 -24.97 5.71 9.86
N PHE A 300 -24.34 4.69 9.28
CA PHE A 300 -25.00 3.68 8.48
C PHE A 300 -25.26 2.42 9.29
N ARG A 301 -26.51 1.95 9.28
CA ARG A 301 -26.92 0.74 10.00
C ARG A 301 -27.96 -0.05 9.21
N ARG A 302 -28.15 -1.31 9.57
CA ARG A 302 -29.28 -2.13 9.16
C ARG A 302 -30.29 -2.18 10.29
N ASN A 303 -31.51 -1.71 10.02
CA ASN A 303 -32.62 -1.87 10.96
C ASN A 303 -32.91 -3.36 11.14
N SER A 304 -32.75 -3.86 12.36
CA SER A 304 -32.91 -5.29 12.67
C SER A 304 -34.36 -5.78 12.61
N ASN A 305 -35.35 -4.88 12.69
CA ASN A 305 -36.76 -5.24 12.58
C ASN A 305 -37.24 -5.28 11.13
N THR A 306 -36.76 -4.38 10.27
CA THR A 306 -37.24 -4.23 8.88
C THR A 306 -36.26 -4.77 7.83
N GLY A 307 -34.99 -4.95 8.19
CA GLY A 307 -33.91 -5.30 7.28
C GLY A 307 -33.42 -4.14 6.39
N ALA A 308 -34.07 -2.96 6.47
CA ALA A 308 -33.70 -1.79 5.69
C ALA A 308 -32.32 -1.25 6.11
N VAL A 309 -31.53 -0.80 5.13
CA VAL A 309 -30.31 -0.02 5.43
C VAL A 309 -30.71 1.43 5.61
N GLU A 310 -30.30 2.03 6.71
CA GLU A 310 -30.63 3.38 7.13
C GLU A 310 -29.35 4.20 7.27
N VAL A 311 -29.49 5.51 7.05
CA VAL A 311 -28.45 6.49 7.36
C VAL A 311 -29.02 7.60 8.24
N MET A 312 -28.25 8.00 9.26
CA MET A 312 -28.62 9.03 10.22
C MET A 312 -27.45 9.98 10.46
N ALA A 313 -27.73 11.20 10.91
CA ALA A 313 -26.70 12.11 11.40
C ALA A 313 -26.25 11.70 12.81
N ARG A 314 -24.92 11.62 13.05
CA ARG A 314 -24.35 11.27 14.37
C ARG A 314 -24.39 12.41 15.37
N THR A 315 -24.12 13.62 14.90
CA THR A 315 -24.17 14.86 15.67
C THR A 315 -25.41 15.60 15.19
N GLY A 316 -26.46 15.67 16.02
CA GLY A 316 -27.82 16.11 15.61
C GLY A 316 -27.85 17.19 14.51
N GLY A 317 -28.60 16.91 13.45
CA GLY A 317 -28.62 17.68 12.19
C GLY A 317 -29.35 16.87 11.11
N LYS A 318 -29.44 17.37 9.88
CA LYS A 318 -29.96 16.60 8.75
C LYS A 318 -28.81 16.03 7.93
N VAL A 319 -28.98 14.83 7.39
CA VAL A 319 -28.07 14.25 6.39
C VAL A 319 -28.09 15.15 5.15
N GLU A 320 -26.97 15.82 4.86
CA GLU A 320 -26.82 16.63 3.66
C GLU A 320 -26.34 15.75 2.50
N LEU A 321 -27.11 15.72 1.41
CA LEU A 321 -26.69 15.08 0.17
C LEU A 321 -25.72 16.00 -0.57
N ASN A 322 -24.79 15.42 -1.32
CA ASN A 322 -23.82 16.18 -2.08
C ASN A 322 -24.53 17.17 -3.02
N ALA A 323 -24.43 18.47 -2.72
CA ALA A 323 -25.12 19.53 -3.46
C ALA A 323 -24.70 19.58 -4.94
N ALA A 324 -23.48 19.14 -5.26
CA ALA A 324 -22.98 19.10 -6.64
C ALA A 324 -23.68 18.03 -7.51
N LEU A 325 -24.27 16.99 -6.90
CA LEU A 325 -25.08 15.99 -7.62
C LEU A 325 -26.53 16.46 -7.87
N HIS A 326 -26.93 17.56 -7.24
CA HIS A 326 -28.30 18.11 -7.32
C HIS A 326 -28.36 19.49 -7.99
N ALA A 327 -27.21 20.07 -8.35
CA ALA A 327 -27.13 21.22 -9.23
C ALA A 327 -27.24 20.76 -10.69
N ASN A 328 -28.43 20.92 -11.28
CA ASN A 328 -28.59 20.87 -12.73
C ASN A 328 -28.61 22.31 -13.23
N ASP A 329 -27.45 22.83 -13.64
CA ASP A 329 -27.33 24.00 -14.51
C ASP A 329 -26.56 23.60 -15.79
#